data_AF-A0A9D3Y2U2-F1
#
_entry.id   AF-A0A9D3Y2U2-F1
#
_cell.length_a   1.000
_cell.length_b   1.000
_cell.length_c   1.000
_cell.angle_alpha   90.00
_cell.angle_beta   90.00
_cell.angle_gamma   90.00
#
_symmetry.space_group_name_H-M   'P 1'
#
loop_
_entity.id
_entity.type
_entity.pdbx_description
1 polymer ?
#
loop_
_entity_poly.entity_id
_entity_poly.type
_entity_poly.pdbx_seq_one_letter_code
_entity_poly.pdbx_strand_id
1 'polypeptide(L)'
;MAEIFGTRALTAMQAEEMYDYFDMMRDFEVKKRNSQTDITFRISVVLKENAEEHFHQSLSYRLSSLMFGEKVFVRGKDKLGIHPSIMQSFFTDQISAIVNHISSVLKEERMKDVGLKILVGGFAESPYVQQRIQTELQAVRLIVPEEAGLAVLKGAIMF
;
A
#
# COMPACT_ATOMS: atom_id res chain seq x y z
N MET A 1 5.19 -2.95 -8.32
CA MET A 1 6.36 -2.16 -8.79
C MET A 1 7.24 -2.95 -9.75
N ALA A 2 7.82 -4.09 -9.36
CA ALA A 2 8.67 -4.90 -10.26
C ALA A 2 7.93 -5.39 -11.51
N GLU A 3 6.64 -5.73 -11.39
CA GLU A 3 5.80 -6.08 -12.54
C GLU A 3 5.60 -4.92 -13.53
N ILE A 4 5.61 -3.68 -13.03
CA ILE A 4 5.38 -2.46 -13.81
C ILE A 4 6.68 -2.02 -14.52
N PHE A 5 7.75 -1.83 -13.75
CA PHE A 5 9.00 -1.24 -14.22
C PHE A 5 10.07 -2.28 -14.59
N GLY A 6 9.89 -3.54 -14.17
CA GLY A 6 10.92 -4.56 -14.26
C GLY A 6 11.90 -4.50 -13.10
N THR A 7 12.37 -5.68 -12.68
CA THR A 7 13.36 -5.80 -11.60
C THR A 7 14.67 -5.10 -11.96
N ARG A 8 15.09 -5.15 -13.22
CA ARG A 8 16.35 -4.54 -13.67
C ARG A 8 16.33 -3.02 -13.50
N ALA A 9 15.29 -2.35 -13.99
CA ALA A 9 15.19 -0.89 -13.90
C ALA A 9 15.07 -0.41 -12.45
N LEU A 10 14.32 -1.13 -11.61
CA LEU A 10 14.23 -0.82 -10.17
C LEU A 10 15.56 -1.02 -9.44
N THR A 11 16.29 -2.09 -9.74
CA THR A 11 17.58 -2.36 -9.12
C THR A 11 18.62 -1.31 -9.52
N ALA A 12 18.63 -0.91 -10.80
CA ALA A 12 19.47 0.18 -11.28
C ALA A 12 19.14 1.50 -10.56
N MET A 13 17.85 1.84 -10.45
CA MET A 13 17.41 3.03 -9.71
C MET A 13 17.81 2.98 -8.23
N GLN A 14 17.73 1.82 -7.57
CA GLN A 14 18.15 1.68 -6.18
C GLN A 14 19.67 1.86 -6.01
N ALA A 15 20.47 1.51 -7.02
CA ALA A 15 21.93 1.64 -6.99
C ALA A 15 22.42 3.04 -7.39
N GLU A 16 21.79 3.65 -8.39
CA GLU A 16 22.27 4.88 -9.05
C GLU A 16 21.48 6.12 -8.62
N GLU A 17 20.20 5.97 -8.31
CA GLU A 17 19.23 7.07 -8.07
C GLU A 17 18.43 6.83 -6.78
N MET A 18 19.13 6.48 -5.69
CA MET A 18 18.51 6.05 -4.44
C MET A 18 17.57 7.12 -3.83
N TYR A 19 17.90 8.40 -4.00
CA TYR A 19 17.06 9.50 -3.53
C TYR A 19 15.69 9.52 -4.22
N ASP A 20 15.67 9.42 -5.55
CA ASP A 20 14.44 9.34 -6.34
C ASP A 20 13.64 8.09 -6.00
N TYR A 21 14.32 6.97 -5.73
CA TYR A 21 13.66 5.73 -5.31
C TYR A 21 12.93 5.95 -3.98
N PHE A 22 13.61 6.55 -3.00
CA PHE A 22 13.02 6.87 -1.71
C PHE A 22 11.86 7.85 -1.81
N ASP A 23 11.98 8.90 -2.63
CA ASP A 23 10.90 9.88 -2.81
C ASP A 23 9.66 9.25 -3.46
N MET A 24 9.86 8.43 -4.50
CA MET A 24 8.79 7.65 -5.13
C MET A 24 8.11 6.71 -4.11
N MET A 25 8.90 5.97 -3.34
CA MET A 25 8.37 5.02 -2.35
C MET A 25 7.64 5.72 -1.21
N ARG A 26 8.11 6.91 -0.80
CA ARG A 26 7.44 7.76 0.19
C ARG A 26 6.11 8.28 -0.34
N ASP A 27 6.07 8.82 -1.56
CA ASP A 27 4.83 9.30 -2.17
C ASP A 27 3.80 8.17 -2.30
N PHE A 28 4.26 6.97 -2.69
CA PHE A 28 3.43 5.77 -2.69
C PHE A 28 2.92 5.40 -1.27
N GLU A 29 3.78 5.45 -0.25
CA GLU A 29 3.43 5.10 1.15
C GLU A 29 2.39 6.05 1.75
N VAL A 30 2.44 7.33 1.40
CA VAL A 30 1.41 8.29 1.82
C VAL A 30 0.10 8.00 1.10
N LYS A 31 0.15 7.82 -0.23
CA LYS A 31 -1.06 7.69 -1.05
C LYS A 31 -1.78 6.37 -0.87
N LYS A 32 -1.07 5.27 -0.55
CA LYS A 32 -1.71 3.95 -0.32
C LYS A 32 -2.75 3.96 0.80
N ARG A 33 -2.67 4.91 1.74
CA ARG A 33 -3.64 5.04 2.84
C ARG A 33 -5.05 5.32 2.30
N ASN A 34 -5.16 6.03 1.18
CA ASN A 34 -6.44 6.31 0.51
C ASN A 34 -6.56 5.54 -0.81
N SER A 35 -7.01 4.29 -0.72
CA SER A 35 -7.22 3.40 -1.88
C SER A 35 -8.68 3.32 -2.33
N GLN A 36 -9.51 4.31 -2.00
CA GLN A 36 -10.92 4.38 -2.45
C GLN A 36 -11.06 5.03 -3.82
N THR A 37 -10.12 5.90 -4.18
CA THR A 37 -10.04 6.59 -5.48
C THR A 37 -8.76 6.24 -6.21
N ASP A 38 -8.65 6.60 -7.48
CA ASP A 38 -7.42 6.47 -8.25
C ASP A 38 -6.24 7.10 -7.50
N ILE A 39 -5.21 6.28 -7.26
CA ILE A 39 -3.96 6.74 -6.68
C ILE A 39 -3.06 7.19 -7.80
N THR A 40 -2.50 8.39 -7.71
CA THR A 40 -1.48 8.87 -8.64
C THR A 40 -0.25 9.32 -7.89
N PHE A 41 0.90 8.69 -8.13
CA PHE A 41 2.17 9.05 -7.49
C PHE A 41 3.25 9.39 -8.52
N ARG A 42 4.25 10.15 -8.08
CA ARG A 42 5.38 10.56 -8.92
C ARG A 42 6.34 9.41 -9.15
N ILE A 43 6.86 9.31 -10.37
CA ILE A 43 7.90 8.37 -10.77
C ILE A 43 9.03 9.15 -11.43
N SER A 44 10.27 8.69 -11.25
CA SER A 44 11.41 9.30 -11.92
C SER A 44 11.30 9.11 -13.44
N VAL A 45 11.65 10.15 -14.20
CA VAL A 45 11.68 10.08 -15.66
C VAL A 45 12.72 9.06 -16.13
N VAL A 46 13.86 8.99 -15.44
CA VAL A 46 14.93 8.02 -15.70
C VAL A 46 14.41 6.58 -15.49
N LEU A 47 13.64 6.33 -14.43
CA LEU A 47 13.03 5.01 -14.21
C LEU A 47 12.12 4.61 -15.37
N LYS A 48 11.30 5.55 -15.86
CA LYS A 48 10.42 5.30 -17.01
C LYS A 48 11.24 4.99 -18.26
N GLU A 49 12.22 5.81 -18.59
CA GLU A 49 13.08 5.64 -19.77
C GLU A 49 13.82 4.30 -19.72
N ASN A 50 14.41 3.95 -18.57
CA ASN A 50 15.08 2.67 -18.37
C ASN A 50 14.14 1.47 -18.52
N ALA A 51 12.89 1.60 -18.07
CA ALA A 51 11.89 0.55 -18.27
C ALA A 51 11.50 0.43 -19.75
N GLU A 52 11.30 1.54 -20.45
CA GLU A 52 10.96 1.56 -21.88
C GLU A 52 12.09 0.99 -22.76
N GLU A 53 13.34 1.33 -22.45
CA GLU A 53 14.52 0.76 -23.11
C GLU A 53 14.62 -0.75 -22.86
N HIS A 54 14.46 -1.18 -21.60
CA HIS A 54 14.55 -2.60 -21.24
C HIS A 54 13.48 -3.46 -21.91
N PHE A 55 12.28 -2.92 -22.10
CA PHE A 55 11.16 -3.65 -22.69
C PHE A 55 10.97 -3.40 -24.19
N HIS A 56 11.80 -2.53 -24.78
CA HIS A 56 11.71 -2.11 -26.19
C HIS A 56 10.29 -1.65 -26.60
N GLN A 57 9.55 -1.02 -25.68
CA GLN A 57 8.19 -0.54 -25.90
C GLN A 57 7.83 0.56 -24.89
N SER A 58 6.87 1.42 -25.25
CA SER A 58 6.41 2.46 -24.31
C SER A 58 5.78 1.85 -23.05
N LEU A 59 5.97 2.52 -21.90
CA LEU A 59 5.45 2.06 -20.62
C LEU A 59 3.92 2.03 -20.63
N SER A 60 3.29 3.02 -21.28
CA SER A 60 1.83 3.06 -21.44
C SER A 60 1.30 1.84 -22.20
N TYR A 61 1.95 1.47 -23.31
CA TYR A 61 1.56 0.29 -24.09
C TYR A 61 1.75 -0.99 -23.27
N ARG A 62 2.91 -1.13 -22.61
CA ARG A 62 3.19 -2.26 -21.73
C ARG A 62 2.12 -2.42 -20.67
N LEU A 63 1.80 -1.35 -19.94
CA LEU A 63 0.80 -1.37 -18.88
C LEU A 63 -0.58 -1.83 -19.40
N SER A 64 -0.98 -1.35 -20.58
CA SER A 64 -2.24 -1.77 -21.21
C SER A 64 -2.24 -3.25 -21.64
N SER A 65 -1.07 -3.80 -21.98
CA SER A 65 -0.90 -5.20 -22.39
C SER A 65 -0.76 -6.18 -21.21
N LEU A 66 -0.45 -5.67 -20.01
CA LEU A 66 -0.38 -6.49 -18.79
C LEU A 66 -1.79 -6.83 -18.29
N MET A 67 -1.87 -7.72 -17.30
CA MET A 67 -3.12 -8.10 -16.62
C MET A 67 -3.84 -6.92 -15.94
N PHE A 68 -3.23 -5.73 -15.95
CA PHE A 68 -3.80 -4.50 -15.43
C PHE A 68 -4.82 -3.85 -16.39
N GLY A 69 -4.73 -4.08 -17.70
CA GLY A 69 -5.50 -3.34 -18.70
C GLY A 69 -5.34 -1.82 -18.53
N GLU A 70 -6.42 -1.06 -18.62
CA GLU A 70 -6.40 0.41 -18.44
C GLU A 70 -6.36 0.87 -16.97
N LYS A 71 -6.27 -0.05 -16.00
CA LYS A 71 -6.34 0.27 -14.57
C LYS A 71 -5.01 0.75 -13.99
N VAL A 72 -3.91 0.60 -14.72
CA VAL A 72 -2.62 1.19 -14.40
C VAL A 72 -2.18 2.00 -15.61
N PHE A 73 -1.93 3.28 -15.43
CA PHE A 73 -1.71 4.20 -16.55
C PHE A 73 -0.65 5.25 -16.21
N VAL A 74 0.01 5.77 -17.24
CA VAL A 74 0.95 6.91 -17.11
C VAL A 74 0.21 8.20 -17.46
N ARG A 75 0.31 9.22 -16.61
CA ARG A 75 -0.17 10.58 -16.90
C ARG A 75 1.02 11.50 -17.09
N GLY A 76 1.19 12.05 -18.29
CA GLY A 76 2.31 12.94 -18.59
C GLY A 76 3.66 12.22 -18.58
N LYS A 77 4.69 12.88 -18.05
CA LYS A 77 6.08 12.36 -18.08
C LYS A 77 6.46 11.58 -16.82
N ASP A 78 5.85 11.92 -15.68
CA ASP A 78 6.38 11.60 -14.35
C ASP A 78 5.32 11.08 -13.37
N LYS A 79 4.11 10.71 -13.83
CA LYS A 79 3.04 10.23 -12.93
C LYS A 79 2.53 8.87 -13.34
N LEU A 80 2.45 7.96 -12.36
CA LEU A 80 1.79 6.67 -12.48
C LEU A 80 0.47 6.69 -11.71
N GLY A 81 -0.61 6.37 -12.40
CA GLY A 81 -1.94 6.17 -11.82
C GLY A 81 -2.28 4.70 -11.67
N ILE A 82 -2.94 4.36 -10.57
CA ILE A 82 -3.40 3.02 -10.23
C ILE A 82 -4.84 3.10 -9.74
N HIS A 83 -5.73 2.38 -10.40
CA HIS A 83 -7.13 2.26 -10.03
C HIS A 83 -7.30 1.53 -8.68
N PRO A 84 -8.30 1.89 -7.85
CA PRO A 84 -8.57 1.29 -6.54
C PRO A 84 -8.51 -0.24 -6.51
N SER A 85 -9.11 -0.92 -7.49
CA SER A 85 -9.18 -2.38 -7.50
C SER A 85 -7.81 -3.06 -7.63
N ILE A 86 -6.86 -2.47 -8.38
CA ILE A 86 -5.49 -2.97 -8.47
C ILE A 86 -4.72 -2.62 -7.20
N MET A 87 -4.92 -1.39 -6.68
CA MET A 87 -4.25 -1.00 -5.45
C MET A 87 -4.64 -1.88 -4.27
N GLN A 88 -5.93 -2.16 -4.13
CA GLN A 88 -6.46 -3.01 -3.07
C GLN A 88 -5.98 -4.46 -3.21
N SER A 89 -5.86 -4.98 -4.45
CA SER A 89 -5.36 -6.34 -4.66
C SER A 89 -3.91 -6.52 -4.18
N PHE A 90 -3.08 -5.47 -4.22
CA PHE A 90 -1.71 -5.52 -3.70
C PHE A 90 -1.62 -5.79 -2.20
N PHE A 91 -2.67 -5.47 -1.45
CA PHE A 91 -2.68 -5.62 0.02
C PHE A 91 -3.64 -6.72 0.49
N THR A 92 -4.35 -7.39 -0.44
CA THR A 92 -5.39 -8.35 -0.06
C THR A 92 -4.85 -9.49 0.76
N ASP A 93 -3.79 -10.12 0.29
CA ASP A 93 -3.21 -11.29 0.95
C ASP A 93 -2.59 -10.91 2.30
N GLN A 94 -1.99 -9.72 2.38
CA GLN A 94 -1.35 -9.19 3.58
C GLN A 94 -2.40 -8.87 4.64
N ILE A 95 -3.53 -8.24 4.28
CA ILE A 95 -4.58 -7.96 5.27
C ILE A 95 -5.25 -9.26 5.72
N SER A 96 -5.49 -10.22 4.82
CA SER A 96 -6.02 -11.54 5.21
C SER A 96 -5.07 -12.29 6.14
N ALA A 97 -3.75 -12.21 5.92
CA ALA A 97 -2.76 -12.78 6.83
C ALA A 97 -2.82 -12.12 8.22
N ILE A 98 -2.94 -10.79 8.28
CA ILE A 98 -3.12 -10.04 9.54
C ILE A 98 -4.39 -10.49 10.26
N VAL A 99 -5.52 -10.57 9.56
CA VAL A 99 -6.79 -10.98 10.17
C VAL A 99 -6.74 -12.42 10.67
N ASN A 100 -6.17 -13.33 9.89
CA ASN A 100 -6.01 -14.72 10.30
C ASN A 100 -5.17 -14.83 11.59
N HIS A 101 -4.09 -14.06 11.67
CA HIS A 101 -3.26 -13.99 12.86
C HIS A 101 -4.01 -13.41 14.06
N ILE A 102 -4.72 -12.30 13.89
CA ILE A 102 -5.54 -11.74 14.98
C ILE A 102 -6.61 -12.75 15.43
N SER A 103 -7.25 -13.43 14.48
CA SER A 103 -8.27 -14.44 14.76
C SER A 103 -7.71 -15.65 15.51
N SER A 104 -6.47 -16.06 15.25
CA SER A 104 -5.83 -17.14 16.00
C SER A 104 -5.55 -16.71 17.44
N VAL A 105 -5.06 -15.48 17.65
CA VAL A 105 -4.79 -14.94 19.00
C VAL A 105 -6.09 -14.82 19.80
N LEU A 106 -7.17 -14.34 19.19
CA LEU A 106 -8.45 -14.17 19.86
C LEU A 106 -9.14 -15.49 20.25
N LYS A 107 -8.72 -16.62 19.68
CA LYS A 107 -9.21 -17.96 20.06
C LYS A 107 -8.52 -18.51 21.31
N GLU A 108 -7.44 -17.87 21.77
CA GLU A 108 -6.74 -18.31 22.98
C GLU A 108 -7.60 -18.06 24.22
N GLU A 109 -7.59 -18.99 25.17
CA GLU A 109 -8.37 -18.92 26.42
C GLU A 109 -8.17 -17.60 27.18
N ARG A 110 -6.93 -17.07 27.19
CA ARG A 110 -6.58 -15.81 27.84
C ARG A 110 -7.19 -14.57 27.19
N MET A 111 -7.74 -14.69 25.98
CA MET A 111 -8.30 -13.57 25.20
C MET A 111 -9.84 -13.55 25.22
N LYS A 112 -10.50 -14.45 25.97
CA LYS A 112 -11.96 -14.57 26.03
C LYS A 112 -12.68 -13.30 26.50
N ASP A 113 -12.03 -12.53 27.38
CA ASP A 113 -12.64 -11.33 28.01
C ASP A 113 -12.21 -10.01 27.35
N VAL A 114 -11.62 -10.06 26.16
CA VAL A 114 -11.21 -8.85 25.44
C VAL A 114 -12.45 -8.10 24.95
N GLY A 115 -12.82 -7.02 25.64
CA GLY A 115 -13.95 -6.15 25.31
C GLY A 115 -13.62 -4.97 24.38
N LEU A 116 -12.34 -4.68 24.15
CA LEU A 116 -11.89 -3.56 23.34
C LEU A 116 -10.67 -3.96 22.50
N LYS A 117 -10.71 -3.60 21.21
CA LYS A 117 -9.58 -3.75 20.28
C LYS A 117 -9.21 -2.37 19.76
N ILE A 118 -7.93 -2.02 19.78
CA ILE A 118 -7.43 -0.74 19.28
C ILE A 118 -6.54 -1.02 18.07
N LEU A 119 -6.87 -0.42 16.92
CA LEU A 119 -6.10 -0.54 15.69
C LEU A 119 -5.24 0.72 15.52
N VAL A 120 -3.91 0.56 15.56
CA VAL A 120 -2.93 1.66 15.48
C VAL A 120 -1.93 1.44 14.33
N GLY A 121 -1.21 2.50 13.96
CA GLY A 121 -0.22 2.53 12.88
C GLY A 121 -0.70 3.26 11.63
N GLY A 122 0.22 3.69 10.76
CA GLY A 122 -0.14 4.52 9.60
C GLY A 122 -1.09 3.85 8.61
N PHE A 123 -1.06 2.51 8.51
CA PHE A 123 -1.98 1.77 7.63
C PHE A 123 -3.36 1.56 8.25
N ALA A 124 -3.49 1.69 9.57
CA ALA A 124 -4.78 1.67 10.27
C ALA A 124 -5.67 2.86 9.88
N GLU A 125 -5.09 3.94 9.35
CA GLU A 125 -5.82 5.10 8.85
C GLU A 125 -6.54 4.82 7.53
N SER A 126 -6.24 3.69 6.87
CA SER A 126 -6.88 3.35 5.60
C SER A 126 -8.33 2.86 5.81
N PRO A 127 -9.34 3.50 5.20
CA PRO A 127 -10.73 3.04 5.30
C PRO A 127 -10.92 1.60 4.81
N TYR A 128 -10.16 1.20 3.80
CA TYR A 128 -10.18 -0.16 3.26
C TYR A 128 -9.72 -1.21 4.29
N VAL A 129 -8.62 -0.91 5.00
CA VAL A 129 -8.08 -1.78 6.05
C VAL A 129 -9.05 -1.87 7.21
N GLN A 130 -9.57 -0.72 7.68
CA GLN A 130 -10.54 -0.66 8.78
C GLN A 130 -11.78 -1.50 8.48
N GLN A 131 -12.38 -1.32 7.29
CA GLN A 131 -13.57 -2.05 6.87
C GLN A 131 -13.30 -3.55 6.85
N ARG A 132 -12.19 -3.99 6.23
CA ARG A 132 -11.90 -5.42 6.12
C ARG A 132 -11.67 -6.07 7.49
N ILE A 133 -10.86 -5.44 8.35
CA ILE A 133 -10.60 -5.93 9.71
C ILE A 133 -11.90 -5.98 10.52
N GLN A 134 -12.76 -4.96 10.41
CA GLN A 134 -14.02 -4.92 11.13
C GLN A 134 -14.99 -6.02 10.67
N THR A 135 -15.10 -6.23 9.36
CA THR A 135 -15.96 -7.27 8.78
C THR A 135 -15.49 -8.68 9.16
N GLU A 136 -14.19 -8.97 9.04
CA GLU A 136 -13.69 -10.33 9.24
C GLU A 136 -13.58 -10.72 10.73
N LEU A 137 -13.42 -9.77 11.66
CA LEU A 137 -13.29 -10.04 13.10
C LEU A 137 -14.63 -10.02 13.88
N GLN A 138 -15.78 -9.90 13.20
CA GLN A 138 -17.15 -9.96 13.77
C GLN A 138 -17.36 -9.13 15.06
N ALA A 139 -16.76 -7.93 15.08
CA ALA A 139 -16.98 -6.79 15.98
C ALA A 139 -17.33 -7.05 17.46
N VAL A 140 -16.30 -7.38 18.25
CA VAL A 140 -16.06 -6.68 19.53
C VAL A 140 -15.66 -5.22 19.18
N ARG A 141 -15.98 -4.25 20.03
CA ARG A 141 -15.71 -2.81 19.85
C ARG A 141 -14.28 -2.55 19.33
N LEU A 142 -14.15 -2.20 18.05
CA LEU A 142 -12.90 -1.78 17.40
C LEU A 142 -12.82 -0.25 17.45
N ILE A 143 -11.75 0.29 18.02
CA ILE A 143 -11.46 1.72 18.03
C ILE A 143 -10.23 1.97 17.16
N VAL A 144 -10.36 2.91 16.22
CA VAL A 144 -9.24 3.48 15.48
C VAL A 144 -9.04 4.88 16.02
N PRO A 145 -7.92 5.17 16.71
CA PRO A 145 -7.64 6.50 17.21
C PRO A 145 -7.53 7.53 16.08
N GLU A 146 -7.86 8.78 16.38
CA GLU A 146 -7.48 9.90 15.53
C GLU A 146 -5.94 9.96 15.46
N GLU A 147 -5.39 10.12 14.25
CA GLU A 147 -3.95 9.99 13.98
C GLU A 147 -3.38 8.66 14.46
N ALA A 148 -3.98 7.55 14.04
CA ALA A 148 -3.56 6.19 14.40
C ALA A 148 -2.05 5.94 14.11
N GLY A 149 -1.47 6.62 13.11
CA GLY A 149 -0.03 6.59 12.85
C GLY A 149 0.85 7.17 13.96
N LEU A 150 0.32 8.09 14.79
CA LEU A 150 1.02 8.73 15.90
C LEU A 150 0.59 8.22 17.27
N ALA A 151 -0.44 7.36 17.34
CA ALA A 151 -1.02 6.90 18.61
C ALA A 151 0.01 6.30 19.57
N VAL A 152 0.94 5.49 19.05
CA VAL A 152 2.01 4.87 19.86
C VAL A 152 2.98 5.91 20.40
N LEU A 153 3.41 6.86 19.56
CA LEU A 153 4.32 7.94 19.98
C LEU A 153 3.66 8.83 21.04
N LYS A 154 2.40 9.23 20.82
CA LYS A 154 1.64 10.03 21.79
C LYS A 154 1.54 9.31 23.13
N GLY A 155 1.23 8.01 23.12
CA GLY A 155 1.19 7.18 24.32
C GLY A 155 2.53 7.13 25.06
N ALA A 156 3.64 7.00 24.33
CA ALA A 156 4.99 6.94 24.89
C ALA A 156 5.49 8.28 25.49
N ILE A 157 4.87 9.41 25.14
CA ILE A 157 5.20 10.72 25.74
C ILE A 157 4.39 10.94 27.03
N MET A 158 3.21 10.32 27.14
CA MET A 158 2.32 10.49 28.29
C MET A 158 2.73 9.65 29.52
N PHE A 159 3.52 8.60 29.32
CA PHE A 159 3.93 7.63 30.34
C PHE A 159 5.43 7.36 30.25
#